data_AF-A0A3D4UTT2-F1
#
_entry.id   AF-A0A3D4UTT2-F1
#
_cell.length_a   1.000
_cell.length_b   1.000
_cell.length_c   1.000
_cell.angle_alpha   90.00
_cell.angle_beta   90.00
_cell.angle_gamma   90.00
#
_symmetry.space_group_name_H-M   'P 1'
#
loop_
_entity.id
_entity.type
_entity.pdbx_description
1 polymer ?
#
loop_
_entity_poly.entity_id
_entity_poly.type
_entity_poly.pdbx_seq_one_letter_code
_entity_poly.pdbx_strand_id
1 'polypeptide(L)' 'FPVITGPVLSTPTRGSDAYDTAYKNPGLMQKAGIKVALRTMDTENSRNLPYNAGFAATYGMGREEALKAITINAA' A
#
# COMPACT_ATOMS: atom_id res chain seq x y z
N PHE A 1 5.19 -9.29 12.82
CA PHE A 1 6.36 -8.70 12.15
C PHE A 1 5.90 -7.53 11.27
N PRO A 2 6.57 -6.36 11.27
CA PRO A 2 6.24 -5.24 10.39
C PRO A 2 6.66 -5.52 8.93
N VAL A 3 6.02 -4.86 7.94
CA VAL A 3 6.31 -5.02 6.51
C VAL A 3 6.34 -3.68 5.77
N ILE A 4 7.26 -3.56 4.82
CA ILE A 4 7.24 -2.50 3.80
C ILE A 4 6.66 -3.11 2.52
N THR A 5 5.54 -2.59 2.03
CA THR A 5 4.84 -3.10 0.84
C THR A 5 4.62 -2.02 -0.20
N GLY A 6 4.34 -2.44 -1.43
CA GLY A 6 4.20 -1.59 -2.60
C GLY A 6 5.24 -1.89 -3.69
N PRO A 7 5.06 -1.32 -4.90
CA PRO A 7 4.14 -0.22 -5.21
C PRO A 7 2.67 -0.63 -5.23
N VAL A 8 1.82 0.21 -4.63
CA VAL A 8 0.36 0.02 -4.64
C VAL A 8 -0.17 0.27 -6.05
N LEU A 9 0.34 1.30 -6.73
CA LEU A 9 0.01 1.63 -8.11
C LEU A 9 0.75 0.71 -9.09
N SER A 10 0.42 -0.59 -9.08
CA SER A 10 1.01 -1.57 -9.99
C SER A 10 -0.05 -2.46 -10.63
N THR A 11 0.24 -2.94 -11.84
CA THR A 11 -0.58 -3.96 -12.50
C THR A 11 -0.26 -5.33 -11.92
N PRO A 12 -1.26 -6.24 -11.82
CA PRO A 12 -0.99 -7.62 -11.42
C PRO A 12 0.02 -8.29 -12.37
N THR A 13 0.84 -9.19 -11.83
CA THR A 13 1.87 -9.89 -12.61
C THR A 13 1.37 -11.18 -13.24
N ARG A 14 0.27 -11.76 -12.73
CA ARG A 14 -0.38 -12.95 -13.29
C ARG A 14 -1.67 -12.54 -13.98
N GLY A 15 -1.94 -13.10 -15.16
CA GLY A 15 -3.15 -12.80 -15.93
C GLY A 15 -4.46 -13.24 -15.25
N SER A 16 -4.39 -14.15 -14.27
CA SER A 16 -5.54 -14.61 -13.48
C SER A 16 -5.89 -13.70 -12.30
N ASP A 17 -4.98 -12.80 -11.91
CA ASP A 17 -5.16 -11.99 -10.72
C ASP A 17 -6.15 -10.86 -10.99
N ALA A 18 -6.95 -10.51 -9.98
CA ALA A 18 -7.85 -9.38 -10.09
C ALA A 18 -7.05 -8.07 -10.28
N TYR A 19 -7.60 -7.14 -11.07
CA TYR A 19 -6.93 -5.87 -11.40
C TYR A 19 -6.50 -5.06 -10.18
N ASP A 20 -7.22 -5.20 -9.06
CA ASP A 20 -7.02 -4.45 -7.82
C ASP A 20 -6.22 -5.21 -6.76
N THR A 21 -5.59 -6.33 -7.12
CA THR A 21 -4.80 -7.16 -6.20
C THR A 21 -3.74 -6.32 -5.48
N ALA A 22 -2.99 -5.49 -6.22
CA ALA A 22 -1.98 -4.60 -5.64
C ALA A 22 -2.59 -3.53 -4.70
N TYR A 23 -3.78 -3.03 -5.04
CA TYR A 23 -4.47 -1.98 -4.27
C TYR A 23 -4.98 -2.50 -2.92
N LYS A 24 -5.49 -3.74 -2.91
CA LYS A 24 -6.04 -4.39 -1.71
C LYS A 24 -4.97 -4.93 -0.77
N ASN A 25 -3.78 -5.27 -1.28
CA ASN A 25 -2.75 -5.98 -0.53
C ASN A 25 -2.37 -5.30 0.81
N PRO A 26 -2.17 -3.97 0.90
CA PRO A 26 -1.88 -3.31 2.18
C PRO A 26 -3.01 -3.48 3.21
N GLY A 27 -4.26 -3.37 2.77
CA GLY A 27 -5.43 -3.56 3.63
C GLY A 27 -5.59 -5.00 4.11
N LEU A 28 -5.23 -5.99 3.29
CA LEU A 28 -5.22 -7.40 3.70
C LEU A 28 -4.17 -7.68 4.78
N MET A 29 -2.95 -7.16 4.61
CA MET A 29 -1.88 -7.29 5.61
C MET A 29 -2.28 -6.63 6.92
N GLN A 30 -2.82 -5.42 6.87
CA GLN A 30 -3.31 -4.70 8.03
C GLN A 30 -4.41 -5.48 8.77
N LYS A 31 -5.40 -6.04 8.05
CA LYS A 31 -6.46 -6.89 8.63
C LYS A 31 -5.90 -8.14 9.30
N ALA A 32 -4.76 -8.65 8.85
CA ALA A 32 -4.03 -9.74 9.49
C ALA A 32 -3.21 -9.29 10.74
N GLY A 33 -3.34 -8.04 11.19
CA GLY A 33 -2.63 -7.49 12.34
C GLY A 33 -1.17 -7.09 12.05
N ILE A 34 -0.81 -6.95 10.78
CA ILE A 34 0.56 -6.60 10.37
C ILE A 34 0.69 -5.07 10.37
N LYS A 35 1.76 -4.55 11.01
CA LYS A 35 2.13 -3.14 10.89
C LYS A 35 2.71 -2.88 9.49
N VAL A 36 2.01 -2.08 8.69
CA VAL A 36 2.34 -1.83 7.28
C VAL A 36 2.93 -0.42 7.09
N ALA A 37 4.02 -0.35 6.34
CA ALA A 37 4.55 0.87 5.73
C ALA A 37 4.47 0.77 4.19
N LEU A 38 4.14 1.87 3.52
CA LEU A 38 4.03 1.92 2.06
C LEU A 38 5.29 2.50 1.42
N ARG A 39 5.63 2.03 0.22
CA ARG A 39 6.70 2.58 -0.63
C ARG A 39 6.26 2.74 -2.08
N THR A 40 6.94 3.61 -2.82
CA THR A 40 6.74 3.80 -4.27
C THR A 40 7.57 2.83 -5.13
N MET A 41 8.72 2.33 -4.63
CA MET A 41 9.71 1.62 -5.45
C MET A 41 10.14 2.39 -6.71
N ASP A 42 10.13 3.72 -6.61
CA ASP A 42 10.47 4.63 -7.71
C ASP A 42 11.25 5.80 -7.11
N THR A 43 12.45 6.03 -7.63
CA THR A 43 13.39 7.06 -7.13
C THR A 43 12.97 8.44 -7.65
N GLU A 44 12.60 8.51 -8.91
CA GLU A 44 12.23 9.71 -9.65
C GLU A 44 10.83 10.22 -9.24
N ASN A 45 9.91 9.30 -8.92
CA ASN A 45 8.54 9.62 -8.54
C ASN A 45 8.19 9.26 -7.09
N SER A 46 9.14 9.41 -6.17
CA SER A 46 8.90 9.27 -4.71
C SER A 46 7.75 10.16 -4.20
N ARG A 47 7.53 11.32 -4.83
CA ARG A 47 6.38 12.22 -4.61
C ARG A 47 5.01 11.58 -4.80
N ASN A 48 4.93 10.42 -5.46
CA ASN A 48 3.68 9.69 -5.67
C ASN A 48 3.28 8.80 -4.48
N LEU A 49 4.05 8.81 -3.37
CA LEU A 49 3.71 8.07 -2.16
C LEU A 49 2.30 8.37 -1.62
N PRO A 50 1.81 9.63 -1.60
CA PRO A 50 0.44 9.92 -1.20
C PRO A 50 -0.63 9.30 -2.11
N TYR A 51 -0.35 9.15 -3.41
CA TYR A 51 -1.28 8.47 -4.33
C TYR A 51 -1.36 6.97 -4.04
N ASN A 52 -0.22 6.34 -3.70
CA ASN A 52 -0.19 4.94 -3.25
C ASN A 52 -1.02 4.77 -1.96
N ALA A 53 -0.91 5.70 -1.00
CA ALA A 53 -1.71 5.69 0.21
C ALA A 53 -3.21 5.91 -0.08
N GLY A 54 -3.55 6.82 -1.00
CA GLY A 54 -4.95 7.07 -1.41
C GLY A 54 -5.63 5.83 -2.00
N PHE A 55 -4.93 5.09 -2.86
CA PHE A 55 -5.43 3.81 -3.37
C PHE A 55 -5.55 2.76 -2.26
N ALA A 56 -4.51 2.58 -1.43
CA ALA A 56 -4.59 1.63 -0.31
C ALA A 56 -5.77 1.94 0.64
N ALA A 57 -6.01 3.22 0.93
CA ALA A 57 -7.15 3.68 1.74
C ALA A 57 -8.48 3.25 1.11
N THR A 58 -8.64 3.48 -0.19
CA THR A 58 -9.87 3.20 -0.95
C THR A 58 -10.14 1.70 -1.07
N TYR A 59 -9.10 0.89 -1.21
CA TYR A 59 -9.19 -0.55 -1.48
C TYR A 59 -9.07 -1.43 -0.23
N GLY A 60 -9.25 -0.86 0.96
CA GLY A 60 -9.55 -1.62 2.17
C GLY A 60 -8.72 -1.31 3.41
N MET A 61 -7.74 -0.42 3.32
CA MET A 61 -6.92 -0.01 4.48
C MET A 61 -7.60 1.10 5.31
N GLY A 62 -8.43 1.93 4.67
CA GLY A 62 -9.03 3.10 5.31
C GLY A 62 -8.08 4.30 5.38
N ARG A 63 -8.65 5.51 5.48
CA ARG A 63 -7.90 6.78 5.36
C ARG A 63 -6.86 6.98 6.46
N GLU A 64 -7.25 6.80 7.73
CA GLU A 64 -6.36 7.04 8.87
C GLU A 64 -5.15 6.09 8.87
N GLU A 65 -5.41 4.82 8.55
CA GLU A 65 -4.40 3.79 8.59
C GLU A 65 -3.44 3.88 7.40
N ALA A 66 -3.95 4.24 6.22
CA ALA A 66 -3.11 4.58 5.08
C ALA A 66 -2.22 5.81 5.37
N LEU A 67 -2.72 6.81 6.12
CA LEU A 67 -1.91 7.96 6.55
C LEU A 67 -0.80 7.53 7.52
N LYS A 68 -1.10 6.67 8.51
CA LYS A 68 -0.09 6.10 9.42
C LYS A 68 0.98 5.33 8.64
N ALA A 69 0.60 4.60 7.59
CA ALA A 69 1.50 3.81 6.76
C ALA A 69 2.52 4.60 5.94
N ILE A 70 2.31 5.90 5.74
CA ILE A 70 3.28 6.81 5.10
C ILE A 70 3.90 7.82 6.08
N THR A 71 3.63 7.67 7.37
CA THR A 71 4.13 8.54 8.43
C THR A 71 4.69 7.72 9.60
N ILE A 72 3.94 7.57 10.69
CA ILE A 72 4.40 7.00 11.96
C ILE A 72 4.73 5.50 11.90
N ASN A 73 4.21 4.76 10.92
CA ASN A 73 4.52 3.34 10.80
C ASN A 73 5.90 3.08 10.17
N ALA A 74 6.44 4.05 9.42
CA ALA A 74 7.74 3.97 8.79
C ALA A 74 8.87 4.53 9.67
N ALA A 75 8.52 5.21 10.78
CA ALA A 75 9.44 5.76 11.77
C ALA A 75 10.00 4.69 12.71
#